data_AF-A0A0J7J280-F1
#
_entry.id   AF-A0A0J7J280-F1
#
_cell.length_a   1.000
_cell.length_b   1.000
_cell.length_c   1.000
_cell.angle_alpha   90.00
_cell.angle_beta   90.00
_cell.angle_gamma   90.00
#
_symmetry.space_group_name_H-M   'P 1'
#
loop_
_entity.id
_entity.type
_entity.pdbx_description
1 polymer ?
#
loop_
_entity_poly.entity_id
_entity_poly.type
_entity_poly.pdbx_seq_one_letter_code
_entity_poly.pdbx_strand_id
1 'polypeptide(L)' 'METLIIQYDILIKEKLLKLLSTFSEKELEIIGKDEKSTQIGKELQEDYDYIVREDAEFYNHDDAIEQLKKWREESRR' A
#
# COMPACT_ATOMS: atom_id res chain seq x y z
N MET A 1 4.64 -9.44 -15.47
CA MET A 1 4.26 -9.86 -14.11
C MET A 1 3.15 -8.92 -13.68
N GLU A 2 1.94 -9.42 -13.49
CA GLU A 2 0.79 -8.63 -13.06
C GLU A 2 0.78 -8.61 -11.52
N THR A 3 1.05 -7.45 -10.92
CA THR A 3 1.05 -7.29 -9.47
C THR A 3 -0.37 -6.98 -9.02
N LEU A 4 -1.00 -7.93 -8.33
CA LEU A 4 -2.34 -7.77 -7.79
C LEU A 4 -2.24 -7.00 -6.46
N ILE A 5 -2.53 -5.70 -6.48
CA ILE A 5 -2.54 -4.86 -5.27
C ILE A 5 -3.87 -5.09 -4.56
N ILE A 6 -3.85 -5.87 -3.47
CA ILE A 6 -5.03 -6.10 -2.63
C ILE A 6 -5.24 -4.85 -1.76
N GLN A 7 -6.23 -4.03 -2.10
CA GLN A 7 -6.66 -2.92 -1.25
C GLN A 7 -7.46 -3.46 -0.07
N TYR A 8 -6.80 -3.62 1.07
CA TYR A 8 -7.48 -3.94 2.32
C TYR A 8 -8.18 -2.70 2.89
N ASP A 9 -9.37 -2.90 3.43
CA ASP A 9 -10.08 -1.93 4.27
C ASP A 9 -9.15 -1.41 5.38
N ILE A 10 -9.27 -0.11 5.72
CA ILE A 10 -8.40 0.57 6.69
C ILE A 10 -8.37 -0.15 8.05
N LEU A 11 -9.53 -0.67 8.50
CA LEU A 11 -9.62 -1.38 9.78
C LEU A 11 -8.91 -2.73 9.71
N ILE A 12 -8.85 -3.35 8.53
CA ILE A 12 -8.11 -4.60 8.30
C ILE A 12 -6.61 -4.30 8.29
N LYS A 13 -6.18 -3.22 7.62
CA LYS A 13 -4.76 -2.77 7.63
C LYS A 13 -4.28 -2.47 9.05
N GLU A 14 -5.04 -1.73 9.86
CA GLU A 14 -4.67 -1.44 11.25
C GLU A 14 -4.56 -2.71 12.10
N LYS A 15 -5.48 -3.66 11.94
CA LYS A 15 -5.44 -4.94 12.65
C LYS A 15 -4.22 -5.77 12.24
N LEU A 16 -3.89 -5.79 10.96
CA LEU A 16 -2.70 -6.47 10.45
C LEU A 16 -1.43 -5.82 10.98
N LEU A 17 -1.31 -4.48 10.96
CA LEU A 17 -0.15 -3.77 11.49
C LEU A 17 0.02 -4.01 12.99
N LYS A 18 -1.06 -3.95 13.78
CA LYS A 18 -1.01 -4.29 15.21
C LYS A 18 -0.56 -5.74 15.44
N LEU A 19 -1.14 -6.68 14.69
CA LEU A 19 -0.78 -8.09 14.80
C LEU A 19 0.69 -8.33 14.44
N LEU A 20 1.18 -7.71 13.36
CA LEU A 20 2.58 -7.80 12.95
C LEU A 20 3.52 -7.16 13.97
N SER A 21 3.12 -6.06 14.60
CA SER A 21 3.89 -5.39 15.65
C SER A 21 4.01 -6.19 16.96
N THR A 22 3.13 -7.18 17.17
CA THR A 22 3.19 -8.07 18.35
C THR A 22 4.15 -9.24 18.19
N PHE A 23 4.61 -9.53 16.97
CA PHE A 23 5.59 -10.57 16.73
C PHE A 23 7.01 -10.00 16.79
N SER A 24 7.92 -10.75 17.40
CA SER A 24 9.35 -10.45 17.35
C SER A 24 9.88 -10.65 15.92
N GLU A 25 10.97 -9.97 15.59
CA GLU A 25 11.60 -10.06 14.26
C GLU A 25 11.96 -11.52 13.87
N LYS A 26 12.23 -12.38 14.85
CA LYS A 26 12.45 -13.83 14.68
C LYS A 26 11.17 -14.61 14.36
N GLU A 27 10.03 -14.20 14.86
CA GLU A 27 8.74 -14.83 14.57
C GLU A 27 8.22 -14.42 13.18
N LEU A 28 8.68 -13.27 12.68
CA LEU A 28 8.43 -12.78 11.32
C LEU A 28 9.40 -13.37 10.27
N GLU A 29 10.40 -14.18 10.66
CA GLU A 29 11.38 -14.83 9.78
C GLU A 29 10.76 -15.76 8.70
N ILE A 30 9.44 -15.98 8.73
CA ILE A 30 8.70 -16.62 7.62
C ILE A 30 8.88 -15.82 6.31
N ILE A 31 9.09 -14.51 6.41
CA ILE A 31 9.51 -13.67 5.28
C ILE A 31 11.03 -13.54 5.37
N GLY A 32 11.75 -14.32 4.55
CA GLY A 32 13.20 -14.20 4.47
C GLY A 32 13.60 -12.74 4.22
N LYS A 33 14.62 -12.26 4.95
CA LYS A 33 15.23 -10.93 4.75
C LYS A 33 15.98 -10.89 3.41
N ASP A 34 15.23 -10.94 2.31
CA ASP A 34 15.74 -10.68 0.97
C ASP A 34 15.48 -9.20 0.59
N GLU A 35 16.14 -8.72 -0.45
CA GLU A 35 15.96 -7.34 -0.94
C GLU A 35 14.50 -7.02 -1.25
N LYS A 36 13.72 -8.03 -1.62
CA LYS A 36 12.30 -7.91 -1.96
C LYS A 36 11.44 -7.64 -0.72
N SER A 37 11.73 -8.30 0.41
CA SER A 37 11.05 -8.06 1.69
C SER A 37 11.31 -6.64 2.22
N THR A 38 12.54 -6.16 2.07
CA THR A 38 12.93 -4.81 2.47
C THR A 38 12.24 -3.76 1.60
N GLN A 39 12.14 -4.03 0.29
CA GLN A 39 11.43 -3.17 -0.65
C GLN A 39 9.93 -3.11 -0.33
N ILE A 40 9.28 -4.25 -0.08
CA ILE A 40 7.87 -4.31 0.31
C ILE A 40 7.62 -3.55 1.61
N GLY A 41 8.51 -3.68 2.61
CA GLY A 41 8.41 -2.94 3.86
C GLY A 41 8.47 -1.42 3.66
N LYS A 42 9.34 -0.94 2.76
CA LYS A 42 9.40 0.48 2.40
C LYS A 42 8.15 0.96 1.69
N GLU A 43 7.66 0.22 0.69
CA GLU A 43 6.44 0.57 -0.05
C GLU A 43 5.23 0.65 0.88
N LEU A 44 5.10 -0.30 1.81
CA LEU A 44 4.02 -0.28 2.81
C LEU A 44 4.11 0.91 3.78
N GLN A 45 5.33 1.29 4.17
CA GLN A 45 5.54 2.44 5.04
C GLN A 45 5.22 3.75 4.31
N GLU A 46 5.66 3.90 3.06
CA GLU A 46 5.36 5.07 2.22
C GLU A 46 3.85 5.20 1.97
N ASP A 47 3.16 4.10 1.70
CA ASP A 47 1.70 4.06 1.56
C ASP A 47 1.00 4.49 2.86
N TYR A 48 1.45 3.98 4.01
CA TYR A 48 0.89 4.35 5.31
C TYR A 48 1.09 5.84 5.59
N ASP A 49 2.31 6.35 5.38
CA ASP A 49 2.66 7.74 5.59
C ASP A 49 1.84 8.67 4.68
N TYR A 50 1.51 8.25 3.46
CA TYR A 50 0.59 8.99 2.60
C TYR A 50 -0.84 8.99 3.13
N ILE A 51 -1.38 7.82 3.51
CA ILE A 51 -2.76 7.65 3.98
C ILE A 51 -3.08 8.49 5.22
N VAL A 52 -2.09 8.70 6.11
CA VAL A 52 -2.29 9.47 7.35
C VAL A 52 -2.17 10.98 7.17
N ARG A 53 -1.80 11.47 5.97
CA ARG A 53 -1.75 12.91 5.69
C ARG A 53 -3.14 13.48 5.41
N GLU A 54 -3.32 14.77 5.70
CA GLU A 54 -4.58 15.49 5.44
C GLU A 54 -4.89 15.66 3.94
N ASP A 55 -3.87 15.57 3.08
CA ASP A 55 -3.97 15.68 1.62
C ASP A 55 -4.10 14.32 0.90
N ALA A 56 -4.38 13.25 1.65
CA ALA A 56 -4.60 11.94 1.07
C ALA A 56 -5.90 11.89 0.26
N GLU A 57 -5.79 11.57 -1.02
CA GLU A 57 -6.94 11.40 -1.92
C GLU A 57 -7.34 9.93 -1.99
N PHE A 58 -8.59 9.64 -1.63
CA PHE A 58 -9.16 8.30 -1.69
C PHE A 58 -10.20 8.22 -2.79
N TYR A 59 -9.95 7.35 -3.76
CA TYR A 59 -10.85 7.09 -4.88
C TYR A 59 -11.49 5.72 -4.71
N ASN A 60 -12.79 5.63 -4.96
CA ASN A 60 -13.41 4.33 -5.23
C ASN A 60 -12.96 3.83 -6.62
N HIS A 61 -13.29 2.59 -6.95
CA HIS A 61 -12.85 1.96 -8.20
C HIS A 61 -13.23 2.77 -9.45
N ASP A 62 -14.46 3.26 -9.52
CA ASP A 62 -14.96 3.97 -10.71
C ASP A 62 -14.33 5.36 -10.82
N ASP A 63 -14.21 6.08 -9.71
CA ASP A 63 -13.52 7.38 -9.65
C ASP A 63 -12.03 7.25 -9.98
N ALA A 64 -11.38 6.17 -9.53
CA ALA A 64 -9.98 5.89 -9.85
C ALA A 64 -9.78 5.67 -11.35
N ILE A 65 -10.70 4.95 -12.01
CA ILE A 65 -10.68 4.76 -13.46
C ILE A 65 -10.84 6.10 -14.19
N GLU A 66 -11.73 6.97 -13.72
CA GLU A 66 -11.92 8.29 -14.32
C GLU A 66 -10.69 9.19 -14.16
N GLN A 67 -10.08 9.22 -12.99
CA GLN A 67 -8.85 10.00 -12.76
C GLN A 67 -7.68 9.50 -13.61
N LEU A 68 -7.51 8.18 -13.71
CA LEU A 68 -6.49 7.59 -14.58
C LEU A 68 -6.68 7.96 -16.06
N LYS A 69 -7.93 8.08 -16.52
CA LYS A 69 -8.22 8.56 -17.88
C LYS A 69 -7.84 10.03 -18.05
N LYS A 70 -8.22 10.90 -17.11
CA LYS A 70 -7.88 12.33 -17.14
C LYS A 70 -6.36 12.55 -17.19
N TRP A 71 -5.61 11.94 -16.29
CA TRP A 71 -4.15 12.06 -16.26
C TRP A 71 -3.49 11.56 -17.55
N ARG A 72 -4.03 10.50 -18.15
CA ARG A 72 -3.52 9.97 -19.43
C ARG A 72 -3.73 10.96 -20.58
N GLU A 73 -4.80 11.73 -20.56
CA GLU A 73 -5.09 12.77 -21.56
C GLU A 73 -4.25 14.03 -21.34
N GLU A 74 -4.06 14.44 -20.08
CA GLU A 74 -3.21 15.57 -19.71
C GLU A 74 -1.73 15.32 -20.01
N SER A 75 -1.24 14.11 -19.77
CA SER A 75 0.16 13.72 -20.06
C SER A 75 0.48 13.62 -21.56
N ARG A 76 -0.52 13.72 -22.44
CA ARG A 76 -0.36 13.70 -23.91
C ARG A 76 -0.37 15.08 -24.56
N ARG A 77 -0.67 16.14 -23.80
CA ARG A 77 -0.61 17.54 -24.24
C ARG A 77 0.76 18.13 -23.92
#